data_AF-A0A972II20-F1
#
_entry.id   AF-A0A972II20-F1
#
_cell.length_a   1.000
_cell.length_b   1.000
_cell.length_c   1.000
_cell.angle_alpha   90.00
_cell.angle_beta   90.00
_cell.angle_gamma   90.00
#
_symmetry.space_group_name_H-M   'P 1'
#
loop_
_entity.id
_entity.type
_entity.pdbx_description
1 polymer ?
#
loop_
_entity_poly.entity_id
_entity_poly.type
_entity_poly.pdbx_seq_one_letter_code
_entity_poly.pdbx_strand_id
1 'polypeptide(L)'
;MLKRSAPIVGLLLVAASAGGARGERIPDAKLEIVPPTPEWSATIETNAPARPAAAAAQRRLLVFSLRTGFDHKVMPHVDRVFQILGNKTGAFETVVTTDIEMLSPDRLAAFDVLVLNNNCSVGPRRNLFLDELETNPKYKEMTTDERQARSTALEQSLLDFVAGG
;
A
#
# COMPACT_ATOMS: atom_id res chain seq x y z
N MET A 1 93.65 25.37 1.31
CA MET A 1 93.61 24.14 0.48
C MET A 1 92.17 23.68 0.33
N LEU A 2 91.75 23.45 -0.92
CA LEU A 2 90.57 22.74 -1.45
C LEU A 2 89.14 23.05 -0.94
N LYS A 3 88.34 23.63 -1.85
CA LYS A 3 86.87 23.60 -1.89
C LYS A 3 86.35 22.15 -1.94
N ARG A 4 85.32 21.82 -1.16
CA ARG A 4 84.37 20.73 -1.49
C ARG A 4 82.94 21.13 -1.12
N SER A 5 82.09 20.89 -2.10
CA SER A 5 80.68 21.26 -2.28
C SER A 5 79.75 20.57 -1.26
N ALA A 6 78.74 21.30 -0.78
CA ALA A 6 77.62 20.74 -0.02
C ALA A 6 76.45 20.44 -0.97
N PRO A 7 75.83 19.24 -0.93
CA PRO A 7 74.61 18.98 -1.67
C PRO A 7 73.38 19.45 -0.87
N ILE A 8 72.46 20.06 -1.60
CA ILE A 8 71.14 20.50 -1.16
C ILE A 8 70.27 19.26 -0.93
N VAL A 9 69.68 19.12 0.26
CA VAL A 9 68.59 18.18 0.52
C VAL A 9 67.32 19.00 0.72
N GLY A 10 66.45 19.00 -0.28
CA GLY A 10 65.12 19.60 -0.22
C GLY A 10 64.17 18.70 0.57
N LEU A 11 63.50 19.28 1.56
CA LEU A 11 62.46 18.60 2.35
C LEU A 11 61.10 18.82 1.69
N LEU A 12 60.51 17.78 1.10
CA LEU A 12 59.11 17.79 0.65
C LEU A 12 58.21 17.42 1.82
N LEU A 13 57.41 18.37 2.29
CA LEU A 13 56.31 18.15 3.23
C LEU A 13 55.04 17.81 2.45
N VAL A 14 54.62 16.55 2.49
CA VAL A 14 53.30 16.12 1.99
C VAL A 14 52.32 16.19 3.15
N ALA A 15 51.44 17.18 3.15
CA ALA A 15 50.32 17.25 4.06
C ALA A 15 49.20 16.32 3.54
N ALA A 16 49.00 15.18 4.22
CA ALA A 16 47.85 14.31 3.96
C ALA A 16 46.60 14.90 4.61
N SER A 17 45.74 15.53 3.82
CA SER A 17 44.39 15.89 4.25
C SER A 17 43.52 14.62 4.29
N ALA A 18 43.28 14.10 5.48
CA ALA A 18 42.26 13.08 5.70
C ALA A 18 40.86 13.73 5.59
N GLY A 19 40.38 13.90 4.36
CA GLY A 19 38.98 14.21 4.10
C GLY A 19 38.14 12.98 4.43
N GLY A 20 37.61 12.92 5.66
CA GLY A 20 36.64 11.90 6.04
C GLY A 20 35.34 12.12 5.25
N ALA A 21 35.08 11.29 4.26
CA ALA A 21 33.77 11.21 3.62
C ALA A 21 32.75 10.78 4.69
N ARG A 22 31.91 11.71 5.16
CA ARG A 22 30.70 11.36 5.91
C ARG A 22 29.70 10.76 4.92
N GLY A 23 29.63 9.44 4.87
CA GLY A 23 28.53 8.78 4.19
C GLY A 23 27.22 9.17 4.88
N GLU A 24 26.30 9.80 4.15
CA GLU A 24 24.94 10.01 4.63
C GLU A 24 24.29 8.64 4.84
N ARG A 25 23.91 8.33 6.09
CA ARG A 25 23.09 7.16 6.36
C ARG A 25 21.67 7.50 5.93
N ILE A 26 21.14 6.73 4.97
CA ILE A 26 19.72 6.76 4.67
C ILE A 26 18.98 6.31 5.94
N PRO A 27 18.01 7.08 6.45
CA PRO A 27 17.25 6.68 7.62
C PRO A 27 16.54 5.35 7.35
N ASP A 28 16.51 4.48 8.36
CA ASP A 28 15.81 3.21 8.27
C ASP A 28 14.34 3.44 7.94
N ALA A 29 13.78 2.56 7.11
CA ALA A 29 12.38 2.64 6.75
C ALA A 29 11.52 2.39 7.99
N LYS A 30 10.73 3.40 8.43
CA LYS A 30 9.73 3.24 9.49
C LYS A 30 8.71 2.18 9.07
N LEU A 31 8.68 1.02 9.71
CA LEU A 31 7.88 -0.13 9.27
C LEU A 31 6.39 -0.03 9.65
N GLU A 32 6.05 0.81 10.62
CA GLU A 32 4.69 1.00 11.11
C GLU A 32 3.75 1.60 10.05
N ILE A 33 2.52 1.09 10.01
CA ILE A 33 1.43 1.66 9.21
C ILE A 33 0.75 2.72 10.07
N VAL A 34 0.87 3.97 9.65
CA VAL A 34 0.29 5.12 10.36
C VAL A 34 -0.94 5.59 9.58
N PRO A 35 -2.13 5.68 10.19
CA PRO A 35 -3.30 6.29 9.55
C PRO A 35 -3.06 7.77 9.18
N PRO A 36 -3.74 8.30 8.16
CA PRO A 36 -3.62 9.71 7.80
C PRO A 36 -4.03 10.64 8.94
N THR A 37 -3.27 11.71 9.17
CA THR A 37 -3.62 12.72 10.16
C THR A 37 -4.78 13.60 9.65
N PRO A 38 -5.44 14.37 10.54
CA PRO A 38 -6.41 15.38 10.13
C PRO A 38 -5.84 16.43 9.17
N GLU A 39 -4.60 16.89 9.40
CA GLU A 39 -3.94 17.89 8.55
C GLU A 39 -3.66 17.33 7.15
N TRP A 40 -3.24 16.07 7.08
CA TRP A 40 -3.08 15.38 5.81
C TRP A 40 -4.42 15.24 5.09
N SER A 41 -5.47 14.84 5.81
CA SER A 41 -6.83 14.73 5.25
C SER A 41 -7.33 16.08 4.74
N ALA A 42 -7.11 17.17 5.46
CA ALA A 42 -7.48 18.53 5.05
C ALA A 42 -6.77 18.97 3.77
N THR A 43 -5.53 18.52 3.56
CA THR A 43 -4.79 18.75 2.31
C THR A 43 -5.50 18.07 1.14
N ILE A 44 -5.89 16.80 1.29
CA ILE A 44 -6.65 16.08 0.26
C ILE A 44 -8.03 16.72 0.05
N GLU A 45 -8.75 17.06 1.11
CA GLU A 45 -10.05 17.72 1.04
C GLU A 45 -9.96 19.06 0.30
N THR A 46 -8.91 19.85 0.51
CA THR A 46 -8.71 21.13 -0.19
C THR A 46 -8.52 20.92 -1.69
N ASN A 47 -7.74 19.91 -2.08
CA ASN A 47 -7.39 19.65 -3.48
C ASN A 47 -8.42 18.78 -4.23
N ALA A 48 -9.27 18.05 -3.51
CA ALA A 48 -10.31 17.23 -4.11
C ALA A 48 -11.33 18.09 -4.90
N PRO A 49 -11.87 17.60 -6.03
CA PRO A 49 -12.86 18.34 -6.79
C PRO A 49 -14.16 18.52 -5.98
N ALA A 50 -14.84 19.65 -6.17
CA ALA A 50 -16.10 19.96 -5.49
C ALA A 50 -17.32 19.26 -6.13
N ARG A 51 -17.18 18.74 -7.35
CA ARG A 51 -18.24 18.08 -8.11
C ARG A 51 -17.63 16.97 -8.96
N PRO A 52 -18.41 15.97 -9.39
CA PRO A 52 -17.94 14.93 -10.29
C PRO A 52 -17.53 15.53 -11.65
N ALA A 53 -16.55 14.93 -12.32
CA ALA A 53 -16.08 15.40 -13.63
C ALA A 53 -17.13 15.26 -14.73
N ALA A 54 -18.03 14.28 -14.59
CA ALA A 54 -19.16 14.05 -15.49
C ALA A 54 -20.44 13.88 -14.68
N ALA A 55 -21.56 14.35 -15.24
CA ALA A 55 -22.87 14.11 -14.65
C ALA A 55 -23.24 12.63 -14.79
N ALA A 56 -23.39 11.95 -13.67
CA ALA A 56 -23.80 10.55 -13.58
C ALA A 56 -24.60 10.33 -12.30
N ALA A 57 -25.37 9.24 -12.27
CA ALA A 57 -26.00 8.78 -11.04
C ALA A 57 -24.92 8.43 -10.00
N GLN A 58 -25.23 8.67 -8.73
CA GLN A 58 -24.36 8.28 -7.63
C GLN A 58 -24.17 6.76 -7.63
N ARG A 59 -22.93 6.32 -7.42
CA ARG A 59 -22.53 4.90 -7.40
C ARG A 59 -22.19 4.42 -6.00
N ARG A 60 -22.09 3.12 -5.80
CA ARG A 60 -21.57 2.52 -4.57
C ARG A 60 -20.25 1.83 -4.86
N LEU A 61 -19.22 2.20 -4.10
CA LEU A 61 -17.84 1.79 -4.33
C LEU A 61 -17.32 1.02 -3.13
N LEU A 62 -16.85 -0.21 -3.36
CA LEU A 62 -16.20 -1.05 -2.36
C LEU A 62 -14.68 -0.93 -2.50
N VAL A 63 -14.00 -0.40 -1.49
CA VAL A 63 -12.54 -0.42 -1.39
C VAL A 63 -12.14 -1.63 -0.54
N PHE A 64 -11.52 -2.61 -1.17
CA PHE A 64 -11.04 -3.82 -0.52
C PHE A 64 -9.55 -3.70 -0.23
N SER A 65 -9.20 -3.67 1.07
CA SER A 65 -7.88 -3.28 1.57
C SER A 65 -7.26 -4.37 2.45
N LEU A 66 -7.48 -5.65 2.13
CA LEU A 66 -6.81 -6.75 2.81
C LEU A 66 -5.44 -7.05 2.19
N ARG A 67 -4.43 -7.26 3.05
CA ARG A 67 -3.18 -7.92 2.68
C ARG A 67 -2.75 -8.91 3.76
N THR A 68 -2.23 -10.06 3.33
CA THR A 68 -1.61 -11.07 4.19
C THR A 68 -0.09 -11.12 3.99
N GLY A 69 0.40 -10.58 2.87
CA GLY A 69 1.81 -10.47 2.51
C GLY A 69 2.44 -9.13 2.88
N PHE A 70 2.94 -8.39 1.87
CA PHE A 70 3.71 -7.17 2.12
C PHE A 70 2.86 -6.02 2.66
N ASP A 71 3.40 -5.32 3.66
CA ASP A 71 2.74 -4.19 4.30
C ASP A 71 2.85 -2.89 3.50
N HIS A 72 1.87 -2.64 2.61
CA HIS A 72 1.76 -1.37 1.91
C HIS A 72 1.27 -0.25 2.86
N LYS A 73 2.21 0.55 3.39
CA LYS A 73 1.95 1.64 4.36
C LYS A 73 0.97 2.71 3.88
N VAL A 74 0.81 2.83 2.57
CA VAL A 74 -0.07 3.83 1.94
C VAL A 74 -1.55 3.46 2.02
N MET A 75 -1.91 2.22 2.33
CA MET A 75 -3.30 1.74 2.23
C MET A 75 -4.32 2.59 3.00
N PRO A 76 -4.10 2.96 4.28
CA PRO A 76 -5.05 3.82 5.01
C PRO A 76 -5.22 5.21 4.39
N HIS A 77 -4.17 5.71 3.72
CA HIS A 77 -4.21 6.98 3.01
C HIS A 77 -5.05 6.89 1.73
N VAL A 78 -4.90 5.79 0.98
CA VAL A 78 -5.73 5.52 -0.21
C VAL A 78 -7.19 5.32 0.17
N ASP A 79 -7.48 4.56 1.22
CA ASP A 79 -8.83 4.38 1.77
C ASP A 79 -9.48 5.75 2.07
N ARG A 80 -8.73 6.62 2.77
CA ARG A 80 -9.18 7.96 3.13
C ARG A 80 -9.40 8.86 1.90
N VAL A 81 -8.57 8.74 0.87
CA VAL A 81 -8.76 9.48 -0.40
C VAL A 81 -10.08 9.10 -1.04
N PHE A 82 -10.42 7.82 -1.17
CA PHE A 82 -11.71 7.41 -1.73
C PHE A 82 -12.90 7.89 -0.89
N GLN A 83 -12.79 7.87 0.44
CA GLN A 83 -13.82 8.44 1.32
C GLN A 83 -13.99 9.95 1.09
N ILE A 84 -12.90 10.72 1.02
CA ILE A 84 -12.94 12.17 0.78
C ILE A 84 -13.53 12.48 -0.59
N LEU A 85 -13.07 11.78 -1.64
CA LEU A 85 -13.55 12.01 -2.99
C LEU A 85 -15.05 11.70 -3.12
N GLY A 86 -15.51 10.57 -2.59
CA GLY A 86 -16.93 10.21 -2.59
C GLY A 86 -17.78 11.26 -1.86
N ASN A 87 -17.38 11.62 -0.64
CA ASN A 87 -18.10 12.59 0.18
C ASN A 87 -18.12 14.00 -0.43
N LYS A 88 -16.99 14.49 -0.94
CA LYS A 88 -16.88 15.88 -1.44
C LYS A 88 -17.57 16.05 -2.78
N THR A 89 -17.45 15.06 -3.67
CA THR A 89 -18.04 15.14 -5.01
C THR A 89 -19.50 14.71 -5.04
N GLY A 90 -19.92 13.85 -4.09
CA GLY A 90 -21.21 13.16 -4.14
C GLY A 90 -21.31 12.10 -5.25
N ALA A 91 -20.22 11.82 -5.98
CA ALA A 91 -20.21 10.90 -7.11
C ALA A 91 -20.47 9.44 -6.70
N PHE A 92 -20.03 9.06 -5.50
CA PHE A 92 -20.18 7.71 -4.99
C PHE A 92 -20.17 7.66 -3.46
N GLU A 93 -20.84 6.64 -2.92
CA GLU A 93 -20.70 6.20 -1.54
C GLU A 93 -19.51 5.23 -1.45
N THR A 94 -18.62 5.44 -0.48
CA THR A 94 -17.43 4.59 -0.30
C THR A 94 -17.60 3.68 0.92
N VAL A 95 -17.48 2.38 0.73
CA VAL A 95 -17.32 1.38 1.80
C VAL A 95 -15.90 0.84 1.75
N VAL A 96 -15.15 0.98 2.83
CA VAL A 96 -13.80 0.42 2.98
C VAL A 96 -13.89 -0.83 3.84
N THR A 97 -13.26 -1.92 3.42
CA THR A 97 -13.27 -3.17 4.18
C THR A 97 -12.02 -4.01 3.95
N THR A 98 -11.71 -4.85 4.93
CA THR A 98 -10.75 -5.97 4.80
C THR A 98 -11.44 -7.32 4.88
N ASP A 99 -12.76 -7.36 5.05
CA ASP A 99 -13.53 -8.61 5.20
C ASP A 99 -13.74 -9.26 3.83
N ILE A 100 -13.13 -10.43 3.63
CA ILE A 100 -13.25 -11.22 2.39
C ILE A 100 -14.69 -11.59 2.07
N GLU A 101 -15.57 -11.65 3.08
CA GLU A 101 -16.98 -12.00 2.88
C GLU A 101 -17.74 -10.92 2.10
N MET A 102 -17.24 -9.68 2.05
CA MET A 102 -17.80 -8.62 1.20
C MET A 102 -17.67 -8.89 -0.30
N LEU A 103 -16.83 -9.86 -0.68
CA LEU A 103 -16.63 -10.29 -2.07
C LEU A 103 -17.50 -11.49 -2.45
N SER A 104 -18.37 -11.95 -1.55
CA SER A 104 -19.39 -12.93 -1.90
C SER A 104 -20.38 -12.37 -2.93
N PRO A 105 -20.97 -13.19 -3.82
CA PRO A 105 -21.80 -12.68 -4.92
C PRO A 105 -22.96 -11.79 -4.46
N ASP A 106 -23.63 -12.16 -3.38
CA ASP A 106 -24.77 -11.45 -2.80
C ASP A 106 -24.38 -10.09 -2.21
N ARG A 107 -23.20 -9.99 -1.59
CA ARG A 107 -22.70 -8.75 -1.01
C ARG A 107 -22.07 -7.84 -2.04
N LEU A 108 -21.29 -8.42 -2.95
CA LEU A 108 -20.58 -7.68 -3.99
C LEU A 108 -21.55 -7.06 -5.01
N ALA A 109 -22.69 -7.71 -5.28
CA ALA A 109 -23.75 -7.19 -6.15
C ALA A 109 -24.36 -5.84 -5.70
N ALA A 110 -24.12 -5.43 -4.45
CA ALA A 110 -24.59 -4.15 -3.92
C ALA A 110 -23.70 -2.95 -4.32
N PHE A 111 -22.61 -3.19 -5.05
CA PHE A 111 -21.62 -2.21 -5.45
C PHE A 111 -21.49 -2.13 -6.97
N ASP A 112 -21.26 -0.94 -7.48
CA ASP A 112 -20.98 -0.69 -8.90
C ASP A 112 -19.48 -0.79 -9.22
N VAL A 113 -18.63 -0.59 -8.22
CA VAL A 113 -17.17 -0.55 -8.39
C VAL A 113 -16.48 -1.29 -7.26
N LEU A 114 -15.53 -2.16 -7.62
CA LEU A 114 -14.58 -2.78 -6.71
C LEU A 114 -13.19 -2.15 -6.92
N VAL A 115 -12.62 -1.59 -5.86
CA VAL A 115 -11.25 -1.09 -5.82
C VAL A 115 -10.38 -2.06 -5.03
N LEU A 116 -9.36 -2.60 -5.69
CA LEU A 116 -8.34 -3.45 -5.08
C LEU A 116 -7.17 -2.59 -4.59
N ASN A 117 -7.20 -2.19 -3.32
CA ASN A 117 -6.20 -1.30 -2.75
C ASN A 117 -5.00 -2.10 -2.24
N ASN A 118 -4.01 -2.33 -3.12
CA ASN A 118 -2.73 -2.96 -2.78
C ASN A 118 -2.87 -4.33 -2.10
N ASN A 119 -3.80 -5.15 -2.57
CA ASN A 119 -4.00 -6.49 -2.05
C ASN A 119 -2.77 -7.36 -2.37
N CYS A 120 -2.14 -7.89 -1.34
CA CYS A 120 -0.91 -8.67 -1.46
C CYS A 120 -1.00 -9.93 -0.60
N SER A 121 -0.83 -11.10 -1.22
CA SER A 121 -0.83 -12.40 -0.56
C SER A 121 0.56 -12.81 -0.09
N VAL A 122 0.62 -13.66 0.93
CA VAL A 122 1.88 -14.19 1.45
C VAL A 122 2.32 -15.42 0.64
N GLY A 123 3.64 -15.56 0.47
CA GLY A 123 4.23 -16.78 -0.09
C GLY A 123 3.94 -17.03 -1.58
N PRO A 124 4.47 -18.12 -2.13
CA PRO A 124 4.45 -18.40 -3.57
C PRO A 124 3.07 -18.82 -4.10
N ARG A 125 2.14 -19.26 -3.24
CA ARG A 125 0.79 -19.69 -3.61
C ARG A 125 -0.06 -18.55 -4.20
N ARG A 126 0.25 -17.30 -3.82
CA ARG A 126 -0.44 -16.09 -4.25
C ARG A 126 -1.96 -16.08 -4.02
N ASN A 127 -2.45 -16.78 -2.99
CA ASN A 127 -3.88 -16.89 -2.71
C ASN A 127 -4.26 -16.15 -1.42
N LEU A 128 -4.67 -14.88 -1.58
CA LEU A 128 -5.03 -13.99 -0.47
C LEU A 128 -6.20 -14.53 0.37
N PHE A 129 -7.22 -15.10 -0.29
CA PHE A 129 -8.41 -15.60 0.40
C PHE A 129 -8.07 -16.79 1.28
N LEU A 130 -7.28 -17.72 0.75
CA LEU A 130 -6.89 -18.89 1.51
C LEU A 130 -5.95 -18.53 2.66
N ASP A 131 -5.05 -17.56 2.46
CA ASP A 131 -4.21 -17.02 3.54
C ASP A 131 -5.06 -16.48 4.70
N GLU A 132 -6.08 -15.67 4.39
CA GLU A 132 -7.01 -15.12 5.38
C GLU A 132 -7.84 -16.21 6.06
N LEU A 133 -8.36 -17.17 5.29
CA LEU A 133 -9.17 -18.28 5.80
C LEU A 133 -8.37 -19.21 6.73
N GLU A 134 -7.06 -19.37 6.49
CA GLU A 134 -6.18 -20.21 7.30
C GLU A 134 -5.69 -19.51 8.57
N THR A 135 -5.51 -18.18 8.52
CA THR A 135 -4.85 -17.43 9.61
C THR A 135 -5.81 -16.65 10.51
N ASN A 136 -6.99 -16.24 10.01
CA ASN A 136 -7.94 -15.47 10.79
C ASN A 136 -8.73 -16.40 11.74
N PRO A 137 -8.72 -16.15 13.07
CA PRO A 137 -9.47 -16.94 14.05
C PRO A 137 -10.98 -17.07 13.78
N LYS A 138 -11.57 -16.15 13.00
CA LYS A 138 -12.97 -16.22 12.53
C LYS A 138 -13.29 -17.54 11.82
N TYR A 139 -12.32 -18.14 11.14
CA TYR A 139 -12.49 -19.33 10.31
C TYR A 139 -11.83 -20.58 10.89
N LYS A 140 -11.44 -20.57 12.18
CA LYS A 140 -10.71 -21.67 12.82
C LYS A 140 -11.46 -23.01 12.77
N GLU A 141 -12.80 -22.97 12.77
CA GLU A 141 -13.65 -24.16 12.75
C GLU A 141 -13.85 -24.75 11.34
N MET A 142 -13.41 -24.05 10.29
CA MET A 142 -13.45 -24.59 8.93
C MET A 142 -12.36 -25.65 8.73
N THR A 143 -12.70 -26.71 8.03
CA THR A 143 -11.75 -27.69 7.51
C THR A 143 -10.92 -27.11 6.37
N THR A 144 -9.81 -27.77 6.02
CA THR A 144 -8.98 -27.37 4.87
C THR A 144 -9.79 -27.34 3.57
N ASP A 145 -10.65 -28.33 3.33
CA ASP A 145 -11.43 -28.43 2.11
C ASP A 145 -12.50 -27.33 2.04
N GLU A 146 -13.15 -27.00 3.16
CA GLU A 146 -14.09 -25.88 3.24
C GLU A 146 -13.41 -24.54 2.97
N ARG A 147 -12.20 -24.32 3.51
CA ARG A 147 -11.42 -23.10 3.23
C ARG A 147 -11.05 -23.02 1.75
N GLN A 148 -10.60 -24.12 1.16
CA GLN A 148 -10.26 -24.17 -0.26
C GLN A 148 -11.49 -23.88 -1.14
N ALA A 149 -12.62 -24.51 -0.85
CA ALA A 149 -13.87 -24.27 -1.57
C ALA A 149 -14.35 -22.82 -1.42
N ARG A 150 -14.26 -22.23 -0.22
CA ARG A 150 -14.63 -20.83 0.00
C ARG A 150 -13.70 -19.87 -0.74
N SER A 151 -12.39 -20.12 -0.71
CA SER A 151 -11.40 -19.35 -1.47
C SER A 151 -11.72 -19.35 -2.97
N THR A 152 -11.98 -20.52 -3.56
CA THR A 152 -12.35 -20.64 -4.97
C THR A 152 -13.66 -19.93 -5.29
N ALA A 153 -14.67 -20.02 -4.41
CA ALA A 153 -15.94 -19.34 -4.61
C ALA A 153 -15.81 -17.80 -4.57
N LEU A 154 -14.99 -17.26 -3.66
CA LEU A 154 -14.73 -15.83 -3.57
C LEU A 154 -13.93 -15.30 -4.77
N GLU A 155 -12.94 -16.08 -5.24
CA GLU A 155 -12.20 -15.76 -6.46
C GLU A 155 -13.11 -15.74 -7.68
N GLN A 156 -13.96 -16.77 -7.84
CA GLN A 156 -14.91 -16.82 -8.95
C GLN A 156 -15.89 -15.65 -8.91
N SER A 157 -16.42 -15.31 -7.73
CA SER A 157 -17.31 -14.14 -7.54
C SER A 157 -16.66 -12.84 -8.03
N LEU A 158 -15.38 -12.64 -7.71
CA LEU A 158 -14.62 -11.47 -8.14
C LEU A 158 -14.39 -11.46 -9.67
N LEU A 159 -14.07 -12.61 -10.25
CA LEU A 159 -13.91 -12.75 -11.71
C LEU A 159 -15.23 -12.48 -12.45
N ASP A 160 -16.34 -13.02 -11.93
CA ASP A 160 -17.68 -12.81 -12.50
C ASP A 160 -18.09 -11.34 -12.42
N PHE A 161 -17.81 -10.65 -11.30
CA PHE A 161 -18.05 -9.23 -11.16
C PHE A 161 -17.29 -8.41 -12.21
N VAL A 162 -16.00 -8.71 -12.43
CA VAL A 162 -15.18 -8.02 -13.44
C VAL A 162 -15.65 -8.33 -14.86
N ALA A 163 -16.07 -9.58 -15.12
CA ALA A 163 -16.59 -9.98 -16.42
C ALA A 163 -17.96 -9.36 -16.73
N GLY A 164 -18.74 -9.03 -15.70
CA GLY A 164 -20.09 -8.48 -15.79
C GLY A 164 -20.14 -7.01 -16.25
N GLY A 165 -19.12 -6.21 -15.95
CA GLY A 165 -19.00 -4.82 -16.39
C GLY A 165 -19.89 -3.84 -15.65
#